data_AF-A0AAD8P144-F1
#
_entry.id   AF-A0AAD8P144-F1
#
_cell.length_a   1.000
_cell.length_b   1.000
_cell.length_c   1.000
_cell.angle_alpha   90.00
_cell.angle_beta   90.00
_cell.angle_gamma   90.00
#
_symmetry.space_group_name_H-M   'P 1'
#
loop_
_entity.id
_entity.type
_entity.pdbx_description
1 polymer ?
#
loop_
_entity_poly.entity_id
_entity_poly.type
_entity_poly.pdbx_seq_one_letter_code
_entity_poly.pdbx_strand_id
1 'polypeptide(L)'
;MTLKPCLSPAPTYHPLHTYYDTEHDAPGPRCGHTLTALAQTKSRGPRIILFGGATAIGSVPSSAAPGIRLDGVTNSVHVFDVVTRKWTRVQPAGEPPSPRAAHAAAAVGTMVVFQGGIGPAGRPGKTGGSGRVSYPGQNGSGSERGGIGPAVARGE
;
A
#
# COMPACT_ATOMS: atom_id res chain seq x y z
N MET A 1 47.57 -17.22 9.47
CA MET A 1 46.48 -16.31 9.03
C MET A 1 45.19 -17.09 9.11
N THR A 2 44.31 -16.78 10.07
CA THR A 2 43.07 -17.52 10.30
C THR A 2 41.98 -16.94 9.39
N LEU A 3 41.46 -17.74 8.46
CA LEU A 3 40.36 -17.36 7.57
C LEU A 3 39.11 -17.07 8.41
N LYS A 4 38.45 -15.92 8.17
CA LYS A 4 37.16 -15.56 8.77
C LYS A 4 36.11 -16.62 8.37
N PRO A 5 35.48 -17.33 9.31
CA PRO A 5 34.36 -18.17 8.96
C PRO A 5 33.07 -17.35 8.89
N CYS A 6 32.10 -17.92 8.20
CA CYS A 6 30.68 -17.56 8.17
C CYS A 6 30.22 -16.64 7.03
N LEU A 7 30.21 -17.18 5.81
CA LEU A 7 29.01 -17.04 4.98
C LEU A 7 28.06 -18.15 5.44
N SER A 8 27.05 -17.81 6.24
CA SER A 8 25.94 -18.73 6.48
C SER A 8 25.19 -18.92 5.15
N PRO A 9 24.77 -20.15 4.79
CA PRO A 9 23.90 -20.36 3.64
C PRO A 9 22.65 -19.49 3.77
N ALA A 10 22.15 -19.00 2.63
CA ALA A 10 20.88 -18.30 2.61
C ALA A 10 19.80 -19.20 3.26
N PRO A 11 18.93 -18.65 4.13
CA PRO A 11 17.86 -19.44 4.73
C PRO A 11 17.02 -20.14 3.67
N THR A 12 16.61 -21.38 3.93
CA THR A 12 15.67 -22.09 3.07
C THR A 12 14.32 -21.37 3.12
N TYR A 13 13.82 -20.97 1.96
CA TYR A 13 12.48 -20.41 1.85
C TYR A 13 11.45 -21.53 1.84
N HIS A 14 10.39 -21.35 2.62
CA HIS A 14 9.23 -22.25 2.62
C HIS A 14 7.99 -21.46 2.21
N PRO A 15 7.15 -21.99 1.30
CA PRO A 15 5.88 -21.37 0.98
C PRO A 15 5.02 -21.20 2.25
N LEU A 16 4.47 -20.00 2.42
CA LEU A 16 3.52 -19.72 3.50
C LEU A 16 2.10 -19.85 2.93
N HIS A 17 1.31 -20.77 3.47
CA HIS A 17 -0.11 -20.81 3.17
C HIS A 17 -0.81 -19.59 3.77
N THR A 18 -1.62 -18.91 2.98
CA THR A 18 -2.38 -17.73 3.40
C THR A 18 -3.88 -17.94 3.13
N TYR A 19 -4.71 -17.27 3.91
CA TYR A 19 -6.16 -17.42 3.89
C TYR A 19 -6.83 -16.09 3.60
N TYR A 20 -8.05 -16.13 3.07
CA TYR A 20 -8.92 -14.98 2.85
C TYR A 20 -10.37 -15.47 2.81
N ASP A 21 -11.33 -14.61 3.16
CA ASP A 21 -12.75 -15.01 3.17
C ASP A 21 -13.40 -14.82 1.80
N THR A 22 -13.00 -13.75 1.09
CA THR A 22 -13.54 -13.41 -0.22
C THR A 22 -12.42 -13.15 -1.22
N GLU A 23 -12.72 -13.27 -2.52
CA GLU A 23 -11.76 -12.95 -3.59
C GLU A 23 -11.24 -11.50 -3.52
N HIS A 24 -12.01 -10.57 -2.95
CA HIS A 24 -11.61 -9.18 -2.77
C HIS A 24 -10.64 -8.95 -1.61
N ASP A 25 -10.58 -9.89 -0.66
CA ASP A 25 -9.65 -9.87 0.47
C ASP A 25 -8.23 -10.29 0.05
N ALA A 26 -8.10 -11.07 -1.03
CA ALA A 26 -6.82 -11.35 -1.64
C ALA A 26 -6.33 -10.10 -2.42
N PRO A 27 -5.10 -9.60 -2.16
CA PRO A 27 -4.58 -8.45 -2.89
C PRO A 27 -4.25 -8.77 -4.36
N GLY A 28 -4.15 -10.04 -4.75
CA GLY A 28 -3.82 -10.43 -6.13
C GLY A 28 -2.47 -9.90 -6.65
N PRO A 29 -2.10 -10.24 -7.90
CA PRO A 29 -0.84 -9.80 -8.49
C PRO A 29 -0.79 -8.28 -8.74
N ARG A 30 0.27 -7.63 -8.25
CA ARG A 30 0.47 -6.18 -8.40
C ARG A 30 1.94 -5.76 -8.30
N CYS A 31 2.31 -4.65 -8.91
CA CYS A 31 3.65 -4.05 -8.81
C CYS A 31 3.61 -2.62 -8.27
N GLY A 32 4.75 -2.12 -7.78
CA GLY A 32 4.86 -0.75 -7.25
C GLY A 32 3.96 -0.47 -6.03
N HIS A 33 3.58 -1.51 -5.29
CA HIS A 33 2.84 -1.40 -4.04
C HIS A 33 3.80 -1.24 -2.86
N THR A 34 3.26 -0.93 -1.67
CA THR A 34 4.02 -0.96 -0.43
C THR A 34 3.51 -2.06 0.50
N LEU A 35 4.42 -2.63 1.28
CA LEU A 35 4.15 -3.53 2.41
C LEU A 35 4.80 -2.93 3.66
N THR A 36 3.99 -2.55 4.64
CA THR A 36 4.47 -1.92 5.88
C THR A 36 4.11 -2.78 7.08
N ALA A 37 5.14 -3.29 7.76
CA ALA A 37 4.97 -4.05 8.98
C ALA A 37 4.58 -3.12 10.15
N LEU A 38 3.54 -3.50 10.88
CA LEU A 38 3.16 -2.91 12.16
C LEU A 38 3.44 -3.92 13.28
N ALA A 39 4.14 -3.45 14.30
CA ALA A 39 4.42 -4.24 15.48
C ALA A 39 3.13 -4.62 16.24
N GLN A 40 3.22 -5.67 17.03
CA GLN A 40 2.17 -6.06 17.95
C GLN A 40 1.85 -4.92 18.92
N THR A 41 0.56 -4.76 19.20
CA THR A 41 0.03 -3.84 20.21
C THR A 41 -0.60 -4.64 21.36
N LYS A 42 -1.05 -3.95 22.42
CA LYS A 42 -1.74 -4.62 23.54
C LYS A 42 -3.02 -5.34 23.12
N SER A 43 -3.69 -4.84 22.08
CA SER A 43 -5.01 -5.34 21.63
C SER A 43 -4.97 -6.10 20.30
N ARG A 44 -3.89 -5.99 19.52
CA ARG A 44 -3.77 -6.62 18.19
C ARG A 44 -2.40 -7.21 17.95
N GLY A 45 -2.37 -8.37 17.30
CA GLY A 45 -1.16 -9.05 16.85
C GLY A 45 -0.33 -8.26 15.82
N PRO A 46 0.86 -8.77 15.48
CA PRO A 46 1.67 -8.23 14.39
C PRO A 46 0.93 -8.36 13.06
N ARG A 47 1.01 -7.31 12.24
CA ARG A 47 0.28 -7.23 10.96
C ARG A 47 1.07 -6.51 9.90
N ILE A 48 0.75 -6.77 8.63
CA ILE A 48 1.34 -6.08 7.48
C ILE A 48 0.24 -5.33 6.75
N ILE A 49 0.49 -4.07 6.44
CA ILE A 49 -0.39 -3.23 5.64
C ILE A 49 0.12 -3.22 4.21
N LEU A 50 -0.71 -3.64 3.27
CA LEU A 50 -0.47 -3.51 1.83
C LEU A 50 -1.30 -2.33 1.31
N PHE A 51 -0.68 -1.41 0.58
CA PHE A 51 -1.39 -0.32 -0.07
C PHE A 51 -0.98 -0.14 -1.53
N GLY A 52 -1.99 0.10 -2.36
CA GLY A 52 -1.86 0.58 -3.73
C GLY A 52 -1.16 -0.39 -4.67
N GLY A 53 -0.42 0.17 -5.62
CA GLY A 53 0.23 -0.55 -6.72
C GLY A 53 -0.61 -0.56 -7.99
N ALA A 54 -0.03 -1.10 -9.06
CA ALA A 54 -0.71 -1.38 -10.31
C ALA A 54 -1.06 -2.87 -10.37
N THR A 55 -2.34 -3.20 -10.57
CA THR A 55 -2.84 -4.58 -10.59
C THR A 55 -2.81 -5.13 -12.00
N ALA A 56 -2.51 -6.41 -12.16
CA ALA A 56 -2.65 -7.07 -13.47
C ALA A 56 -4.13 -7.38 -13.75
N ILE A 57 -4.60 -7.12 -14.98
CA ILE A 57 -5.82 -7.77 -15.46
C ILE A 57 -5.46 -9.22 -15.71
N GLY A 58 -6.25 -10.15 -15.18
CA GLY A 58 -6.14 -11.57 -15.50
C GLY A 58 -6.07 -11.75 -17.01
N SER A 59 -5.32 -12.75 -17.46
CA SER A 59 -5.11 -13.11 -18.87
C SER A 59 -6.45 -13.33 -19.59
N VAL A 60 -7.07 -12.25 -20.07
CA VAL A 60 -8.22 -12.34 -20.98
C VAL A 60 -7.71 -12.97 -22.27
N PRO A 61 -8.31 -14.07 -22.78
CA PRO A 61 -7.85 -14.73 -24.01
C PRO A 61 -8.06 -13.90 -25.29
N SER A 62 -8.59 -12.68 -25.20
CA SER A 62 -8.89 -11.87 -26.38
C SER A 62 -7.76 -10.89 -26.69
N SER A 63 -7.09 -11.15 -27.82
CA SER A 63 -6.10 -10.29 -28.52
C SER A 63 -4.62 -10.63 -28.27
N ALA A 64 -4.18 -11.70 -28.93
CA ALA A 64 -3.04 -11.78 -29.86
C ALA A 64 -1.65 -11.19 -29.49
N ALA A 65 -1.38 -10.81 -28.25
CA ALA A 65 -0.05 -10.42 -27.80
C ALA A 65 0.28 -11.03 -26.43
N PRO A 66 1.38 -11.81 -26.29
CA PRO A 66 1.88 -12.20 -24.98
C PRO A 66 2.26 -10.95 -24.18
N GLY A 67 1.63 -10.71 -23.03
CA GLY A 67 1.97 -9.61 -22.13
C GLY A 67 1.02 -9.47 -20.95
N ILE A 68 1.54 -9.04 -19.79
CA ILE A 68 0.73 -8.66 -18.64
C ILE A 68 0.19 -7.25 -18.88
N ARG A 69 -1.13 -7.10 -19.00
CA ARG A 69 -1.78 -5.77 -19.04
C ARG A 69 -2.12 -5.36 -17.61
N LEU A 70 -1.76 -4.13 -17.23
CA LEU A 70 -2.13 -3.57 -15.93
C LEU A 70 -3.52 -2.91 -16.02
N ASP A 71 -4.39 -3.19 -15.04
CA ASP A 71 -5.76 -2.67 -14.93
C ASP A 71 -5.81 -1.22 -14.40
N GLY A 72 -4.65 -0.56 -14.38
CA GLY A 72 -4.45 0.71 -13.71
C GLY A 72 -3.94 0.54 -12.27
N VAL A 73 -3.94 1.66 -11.54
CA VAL A 73 -3.49 1.72 -10.16
C VAL A 73 -4.67 1.69 -9.20
N THR A 74 -4.45 1.16 -8.00
CA THR A 74 -5.47 1.02 -6.95
C THR A 74 -5.12 1.86 -5.72
N ASN A 75 -6.12 2.16 -4.90
CA ASN A 75 -5.98 2.64 -3.51
C ASN A 75 -6.50 1.60 -2.50
N SER A 76 -6.63 0.34 -2.90
CA SER A 76 -7.00 -0.73 -1.97
C SER A 76 -5.98 -0.83 -0.82
N VAL A 77 -6.50 -1.00 0.39
CA VAL A 77 -5.74 -1.30 1.59
C VAL A 77 -6.08 -2.72 2.00
N HIS A 78 -5.05 -3.54 2.17
CA HIS A 78 -5.18 -4.90 2.68
C HIS A 78 -4.35 -5.06 3.95
N VAL A 79 -4.85 -5.84 4.89
CA VAL A 79 -4.16 -6.19 6.13
C VAL A 79 -3.90 -7.68 6.12
N PHE A 80 -2.65 -8.06 6.35
CA PHE A 80 -2.28 -9.43 6.65
C PHE A 80 -2.08 -9.58 8.15
N ASP A 81 -2.91 -10.39 8.80
CA ASP A 81 -2.67 -10.83 10.17
C ASP A 81 -1.63 -11.96 10.14
N VAL A 82 -0.49 -11.74 10.79
CA VAL A 82 0.64 -12.68 10.75
C VAL A 82 0.36 -13.95 11.56
N VAL A 83 -0.47 -13.85 12.61
CA VAL A 83 -0.79 -14.98 13.49
C VAL A 83 -1.77 -15.92 12.79
N THR A 84 -2.85 -15.37 12.22
CA THR A 84 -3.86 -16.17 11.53
C THR A 84 -3.52 -16.41 10.06
N ARG A 85 -2.49 -15.75 9.54
CA ARG A 85 -2.05 -15.79 8.12
C ARG A 85 -3.17 -15.40 7.16
N LYS A 86 -4.01 -14.46 7.59
CA LYS A 86 -5.24 -14.11 6.89
C LYS A 86 -5.11 -12.71 6.28
N TRP A 87 -5.47 -12.60 5.02
CA TRP A 87 -5.67 -11.33 4.34
C TRP A 87 -7.09 -10.84 4.53
N THR A 88 -7.23 -9.53 4.70
CA THR A 88 -8.53 -8.86 4.78
C THR A 88 -8.41 -7.51 4.09
N ARG A 89 -9.38 -7.16 3.25
CA ARG A 89 -9.47 -5.82 2.69
C ARG A 89 -10.11 -4.90 3.71
N VAL A 90 -9.50 -3.75 3.95
CA VAL A 90 -9.99 -2.76 4.91
C VAL A 90 -10.31 -1.45 4.22
N GLN A 91 -11.31 -0.75 4.74
CA GLN A 91 -11.60 0.62 4.37
C GLN A 91 -10.89 1.52 5.40
N PRO A 92 -9.90 2.33 4.99
CA PRO A 92 -9.27 3.26 5.93
C PRO A 92 -10.29 4.31 6.39
N ALA A 93 -10.18 4.72 7.65
CA ALA A 93 -10.99 5.79 8.20
C ALA A 93 -10.61 7.15 7.57
N GLY A 94 -11.62 7.99 7.31
CA GLY A 94 -11.45 9.28 6.63
C GLY A 94 -11.34 9.15 5.11
N GLU A 95 -10.78 10.17 4.47
CA GLU A 95 -10.61 10.18 3.02
C GLU A 95 -9.36 9.37 2.62
N PRO A 96 -9.51 8.28 1.84
CA PRO A 96 -8.37 7.46 1.44
C PRO A 96 -7.44 8.21 0.48
N PRO A 97 -6.12 7.95 0.51
CA PRO A 97 -5.23 8.42 -0.55
C PRO A 97 -5.72 7.98 -1.93
N SER A 98 -5.54 8.86 -2.92
CA SER A 98 -5.87 8.53 -4.31
C SER A 98 -5.10 7.29 -4.79
N PRO A 99 -5.66 6.51 -5.73
CA PRO A 99 -4.98 5.36 -6.33
C PRO A 99 -3.58 5.71 -6.84
N ARG A 100 -2.58 4.88 -6.51
CA ARG A 100 -1.17 5.16 -6.82
C ARG A 100 -0.27 3.93 -6.77
N ALA A 101 0.83 3.98 -7.52
CA ALA A 101 1.94 3.03 -7.49
C ALA A 101 3.28 3.77 -7.30
N ALA A 102 4.35 3.03 -7.01
CA ALA A 102 5.71 3.52 -6.80
C ALA A 102 5.80 4.64 -5.74
N HIS A 103 4.99 4.54 -4.68
CA HIS A 103 5.00 5.45 -3.54
C HIS A 103 5.87 4.89 -2.40
N ALA A 104 6.24 5.75 -1.45
CA ALA A 104 6.87 5.35 -0.21
C ALA A 104 5.82 5.15 0.89
N ALA A 105 6.12 4.29 1.87
CA ALA A 105 5.30 4.10 3.05
C ALA A 105 6.18 3.98 4.31
N ALA A 106 5.69 4.48 5.44
CA ALA A 106 6.39 4.37 6.73
C ALA A 106 5.41 4.13 7.88
N ALA A 107 5.77 3.23 8.80
CA ALA A 107 5.05 3.05 10.05
C ALA A 107 5.45 4.14 11.06
N VAL A 108 4.46 4.74 11.72
CA VAL A 108 4.62 5.70 12.82
C VAL A 108 3.69 5.26 13.95
N GLY A 109 4.24 4.53 14.93
CA GLY A 109 3.41 3.88 15.96
C GLY A 109 2.46 2.84 15.34
N THR A 110 1.16 3.04 15.48
CA THR A 110 0.10 2.21 14.85
C THR A 110 -0.41 2.76 13.52
N MET A 111 0.18 3.86 13.05
CA MET A 111 -0.21 4.55 11.82
C MET A 111 0.73 4.16 10.68
N VAL A 112 0.24 4.19 9.44
CA VAL A 112 1.05 4.10 8.23
C VAL A 112 0.88 5.38 7.42
N VAL A 113 1.98 6.01 7.06
CA VAL A 113 2.03 7.21 6.22
C VAL A 113 2.46 6.81 4.82
N PHE A 114 1.69 7.20 3.81
CA PHE A 114 2.00 7.01 2.39
C PHE A 114 2.39 8.35 1.77
N GLN A 115 3.47 8.37 0.97
CA GLN A 115 3.96 9.59 0.34
C GLN A 115 4.43 9.38 -1.09
N GLY A 116 4.13 10.34 -1.97
CA GLY A 116 4.55 10.33 -3.37
C GLY A 116 3.78 9.31 -4.23
N GLY A 117 4.47 8.78 -5.25
CA GLY A 117 3.93 7.84 -6.22
C GLY A 117 3.23 8.48 -7.42
N ILE A 118 2.79 7.62 -8.33
CA ILE A 118 2.15 7.99 -9.60
C ILE A 118 0.73 7.41 -9.61
N GLY A 119 -0.25 8.28 -9.85
CA GLY A 119 -1.67 7.94 -9.93
C GLY A 119 -2.30 8.32 -11.26
N PRO A 120 -3.60 8.03 -11.49
CA PRO A 120 -4.30 8.38 -12.73
C PRO A 120 -4.32 9.90 -12.98
N ALA A 121 -4.17 10.69 -11.92
CA ALA A 121 -3.88 12.12 -11.99
C ALA A 121 -2.40 12.36 -12.38
N GLY A 122 -2.03 11.97 -13.60
CA GLY A 122 -0.67 12.09 -14.15
C GLY A 122 -0.22 13.50 -14.53
N ARG A 123 -0.81 14.58 -14.01
CA ARG A 123 -0.32 15.96 -14.25
C ARG A 123 -0.53 16.87 -13.04
N PRO A 124 0.50 17.56 -12.53
CA PRO A 124 0.30 18.74 -11.71
C PRO A 124 -0.19 19.87 -12.63
N GLY A 125 -1.50 19.97 -12.84
CA GLY A 125 -2.05 21.00 -13.71
C GLY A 125 -3.53 20.80 -14.03
N LYS A 126 -4.36 21.57 -13.34
CA LYS A 126 -5.76 21.92 -13.68
C LYS A 126 -6.78 20.78 -13.65
N THR A 127 -7.35 20.53 -12.48
CA THR A 127 -8.80 20.34 -12.38
C THR A 127 -9.34 21.40 -11.41
N GLY A 128 -10.08 22.36 -11.98
CA GLY A 128 -10.81 23.37 -11.20
C GLY A 128 -11.90 22.69 -10.39
N GLY A 129 -11.88 22.94 -9.09
CA GLY A 129 -12.83 22.41 -8.12
C GLY A 129 -12.30 22.72 -6.73
N SER A 130 -12.58 23.94 -6.26
CA SER A 130 -12.16 24.45 -4.95
C SER A 130 -12.84 23.67 -3.82
N GLY A 131 -12.32 22.50 -3.47
CA GLY A 131 -12.63 21.82 -2.21
C GLY A 131 -11.69 22.32 -1.12
N ARG A 132 -12.16 23.27 -0.29
CA ARG A 132 -11.44 23.70 0.92
C ARG A 132 -11.44 22.55 1.92
N VAL A 133 -10.28 21.93 2.18
CA VAL A 133 -10.08 21.13 3.40
C VAL A 133 -9.61 22.10 4.47
N SER A 134 -10.45 22.34 5.48
CA SER A 134 -10.11 23.18 6.63
C SER A 134 -9.68 22.28 7.78
N TYR A 135 -8.40 22.35 8.19
CA TYR A 135 -7.95 21.75 9.44
C TYR A 135 -8.08 22.76 10.58
N PRO A 136 -8.70 22.42 11.72
CA PRO A 136 -8.66 23.29 12.90
C PRO A 136 -7.24 23.25 13.49
N GLY A 137 -6.54 24.39 13.49
CA GLY A 137 -5.41 24.63 14.40
C GLY A 137 -4.01 24.86 13.81
N GLN A 138 -3.83 25.29 12.56
CA GLN A 138 -2.52 25.78 12.10
C GLN A 138 -2.60 27.27 11.71
N ASN A 139 -2.21 28.13 12.65
CA ASN A 139 -1.81 29.51 12.35
C ASN A 139 -0.44 29.48 11.68
N GLY A 140 -0.42 29.23 10.38
CA GLY A 140 0.80 29.26 9.57
C GLY A 140 0.42 29.34 8.10
N SER A 141 0.80 30.43 7.45
CA SER A 141 0.53 30.71 6.04
C SER A 141 1.36 29.78 5.13
N GLY A 142 0.90 28.53 4.96
CA GLY A 142 1.43 27.58 3.98
C GLY A 142 0.38 27.26 2.94
N SER A 143 0.54 27.77 1.72
CA SER A 143 -0.31 27.42 0.57
C SER A 143 0.04 26.00 0.08
N GLU A 144 -0.68 24.97 0.54
CA GLU A 144 -0.57 23.63 -0.05
C GLU A 144 -1.29 23.61 -1.41
N ARG A 145 -0.49 23.66 -2.48
CA ARG A 145 -0.94 23.50 -3.88
C ARG A 145 -1.30 22.03 -4.11
N GLY A 146 -2.48 21.77 -4.69
CA GLY A 146 -3.10 20.45 -4.89
C GLY A 146 -2.24 19.40 -5.61
N GLY A 147 -1.31 18.81 -4.87
CA GLY A 147 -0.51 17.65 -5.27
C GLY A 147 -0.83 16.43 -4.41
N ILE A 148 -0.22 15.30 -4.79
CA ILE A 148 -0.12 14.03 -4.05
C ILE A 148 0.46 14.26 -2.64
N GLY A 149 -0.36 14.75 -1.72
CA GLY A 149 0.01 14.98 -0.32
C GLY A 149 0.20 13.67 0.46
N PRO A 150 0.83 13.75 1.65
CA PRO A 150 0.97 12.61 2.55
C PRO A 150 -0.42 12.16 3.03
N ALA A 151 -0.62 10.85 3.11
CA ALA A 151 -1.87 10.28 3.60
C ALA A 151 -1.60 9.27 4.72
N VAL A 152 -2.55 9.15 5.65
CA VAL A 152 -2.41 8.31 6.84
C VAL A 152 -3.48 7.22 6.82
N ALA A 153 -3.07 5.96 6.86
CA ALA A 153 -3.96 4.87 7.27
C ALA A 153 -3.74 4.59 8.76
N ARG A 154 -4.80 4.68 9.56
CA ARG A 154 -4.82 4.11 10.90
C ARG A 154 -5.26 2.66 10.77
N GLY A 155 -4.39 1.72 11.14
CA GLY A 155 -4.86 0.37 11.44
C GLY A 155 -5.52 0.44 12.79
N GLU A 156 -6.86 0.44 12.84
CA GLU A 156 -7.63 0.23 14.07
C GLU A 156 -7.11 -1.01 14.83
#